data_AF-A0A7X9X7H6-F1
#
_entry.id   AF-A0A7X9X7H6-F1
#
_cell.length_a   1.000
_cell.length_b   1.000
_cell.length_c   1.000
_cell.angle_alpha   90.00
_cell.angle_beta   90.00
_cell.angle_gamma   90.00
#
_symmetry.space_group_name_H-M   'P 1'
#
loop_
_entity.id
_entity.type
_entity.pdbx_description
1 polymer ?
#
loop_
_entity_poly.entity_id
_entity_poly.type
_entity_poly.pdbx_seq_one_letter_code
_entity_poly.pdbx_strand_id
1 'polypeptide(L)'
;MTGVAPPIGNVANPSGGATNTPSALQQVKDLFSTNEPGAIQIGGSTFNELPNSGKAAIFSGVTDSQVEEYFLNVTGATNLPQAQPLTINGTAGVRYTISTTQGNFTLRSVSASASQTGPAWTIDVPGAVTGNTYNREIKFLRGSGN
;
A
#
# COMPACT_ATOMS: atom_id res chain seq x y z
N MET A 1 -45.33 -46.42 -17.94
CA MET A 1 -44.68 -47.23 -16.90
C MET A 1 -43.18 -47.03 -17.03
N THR A 2 -42.56 -46.57 -15.93
CA THR A 2 -41.21 -46.89 -15.43
C THR A 2 -39.99 -46.64 -16.34
N GLY A 3 -38.98 -45.87 -15.97
CA GLY A 3 -38.62 -45.37 -14.64
C GLY A 3 -37.56 -44.26 -14.66
N VAL A 4 -37.39 -43.66 -13.48
CA VAL A 4 -36.58 -42.48 -13.15
C VAL A 4 -35.31 -42.88 -12.37
N ALA A 5 -34.24 -42.08 -12.61
CA ALA A 5 -33.08 -41.74 -11.75
C ALA A 5 -31.90 -42.77 -11.66
N PRO A 6 -30.62 -42.33 -11.48
CA PRO A 6 -30.19 -41.28 -10.54
C PRO A 6 -29.41 -40.08 -11.15
N PRO A 7 -29.24 -38.97 -10.39
CA PRO A 7 -28.40 -37.84 -10.79
C PRO A 7 -26.91 -38.19 -10.63
N ILE A 8 -26.10 -37.86 -11.63
CA ILE A 8 -24.63 -37.97 -11.53
C ILE A 8 -24.13 -36.66 -10.91
N GLY A 9 -23.45 -36.81 -9.77
CA GLY A 9 -23.09 -35.74 -8.86
C GLY A 9 -21.92 -34.86 -9.28
N ASN A 10 -21.83 -33.75 -8.53
CA ASN A 10 -20.66 -32.92 -8.22
C ASN A 10 -19.47 -32.97 -9.18
N VAL A 11 -19.36 -31.93 -10.00
CA VAL A 11 -18.04 -31.35 -10.32
C VAL A 11 -17.77 -30.18 -9.36
N ALA A 12 -16.58 -30.25 -8.78
CA ALA A 12 -16.12 -29.54 -7.61
C ALA A 12 -16.32 -28.02 -7.66
N ASN A 13 -16.76 -27.50 -6.51
CA ASN A 13 -16.46 -26.19 -5.99
C ASN A 13 -14.96 -25.85 -6.19
N PRO A 14 -14.56 -24.76 -6.88
CA PRO A 14 -13.26 -24.17 -6.63
C PRO A 14 -13.32 -23.51 -5.24
N SER A 15 -13.11 -24.33 -4.22
CA SER A 15 -12.60 -23.90 -2.92
C SER A 15 -11.19 -23.34 -3.13
N GLY A 16 -11.11 -22.10 -3.60
CA GLY A 16 -9.97 -21.22 -3.44
C GLY A 16 -10.57 -19.89 -3.05
N GLY A 17 -10.61 -19.58 -1.75
CA GLY A 17 -11.24 -18.37 -1.24
C GLY A 17 -10.67 -17.16 -1.97
N ALA A 18 -11.45 -16.59 -2.89
CA ALA A 18 -11.23 -15.23 -3.34
C ALA A 18 -11.42 -14.37 -2.10
N THR A 19 -10.32 -14.06 -1.40
CA THR A 19 -10.32 -12.97 -0.46
C THR A 19 -10.78 -11.77 -1.29
N ASN A 20 -11.94 -11.20 -0.97
CA ASN A 20 -12.43 -9.96 -1.58
C ASN A 20 -11.55 -8.78 -1.11
N THR A 21 -10.23 -8.92 -1.23
CA THR A 21 -9.24 -7.93 -0.88
C THR A 21 -9.25 -6.88 -1.98
N PRO A 22 -9.55 -5.62 -1.66
CA PRO A 22 -9.47 -4.55 -2.64
C PRO A 22 -8.05 -4.47 -3.20
N SER A 23 -7.92 -4.08 -4.48
CA SER A 23 -6.61 -3.78 -5.08
C SER A 23 -5.84 -2.78 -4.22
N ALA A 24 -4.51 -2.82 -4.24
CA ALA A 24 -3.70 -1.90 -3.43
C ALA A 24 -4.04 -0.42 -3.73
N LEU A 25 -4.28 -0.06 -4.99
CA LEU A 25 -4.73 1.28 -5.35
C LEU A 25 -6.10 1.63 -4.74
N GLN A 26 -7.02 0.66 -4.67
CA GLN A 26 -8.31 0.88 -4.00
C GLN A 26 -8.12 1.05 -2.48
N GLN A 27 -7.27 0.26 -1.85
CA GLN A 27 -6.94 0.43 -0.43
C GLN A 27 -6.39 1.84 -0.15
N VAL A 28 -5.53 2.39 -1.03
CA VAL A 28 -5.03 3.78 -0.90
C VAL A 28 -6.16 4.81 -0.99
N LYS A 29 -7.14 4.60 -1.88
CA LYS A 29 -8.31 5.49 -1.97
C LYS A 29 -9.14 5.43 -0.69
N ASP A 30 -9.41 4.23 -0.21
CA ASP A 30 -10.23 3.98 0.97
C ASP A 30 -9.55 4.58 2.22
N LEU A 31 -8.24 4.41 2.36
CA LEU A 31 -7.41 4.95 3.44
C LEU A 31 -7.53 6.47 3.62
N PHE A 32 -7.79 7.20 2.54
CA PHE A 32 -7.90 8.66 2.56
C PHE A 32 -9.33 9.17 2.29
N SER A 33 -10.32 8.28 2.31
CA SER A 33 -11.73 8.62 2.10
C SER A 33 -12.43 9.14 3.36
N THR A 34 -11.87 8.86 4.54
CA THR A 34 -12.38 9.31 5.84
C THR A 34 -11.24 9.85 6.72
N ASN A 35 -11.58 10.38 7.89
CA ASN A 35 -10.58 10.79 8.90
C ASN A 35 -10.31 9.70 9.95
N GLU A 36 -10.94 8.53 9.83
CA GLU A 36 -10.74 7.42 10.75
C GLU A 36 -9.53 6.58 10.32
N PRO A 37 -8.76 6.01 11.27
CA PRO A 37 -7.64 5.12 10.95
C PRO A 37 -8.08 3.94 10.08
N GLY A 38 -7.37 3.71 8.98
CA GLY A 38 -7.63 2.61 8.06
C GLY A 38 -6.79 1.35 8.30
N ALA A 39 -6.84 0.44 7.33
CA ALA A 39 -5.98 -0.74 7.28
C ALA A 39 -5.59 -1.04 5.84
N ILE A 40 -4.42 -1.66 5.66
CA ILE A 40 -3.92 -2.14 4.36
C ILE A 40 -3.53 -3.60 4.45
N GLN A 41 -3.57 -4.29 3.32
CA GLN A 41 -3.17 -5.69 3.18
C GLN A 41 -1.99 -5.80 2.21
N ILE A 42 -0.90 -6.43 2.67
CA ILE A 42 0.33 -6.64 1.90
C ILE A 42 0.78 -8.09 2.11
N GLY A 43 0.94 -8.86 1.02
CA GLY A 43 1.40 -10.24 1.10
C GLY A 43 0.55 -11.15 2.00
N GLY A 44 -0.76 -10.88 2.13
CA GLY A 44 -1.68 -11.61 3.01
C GLY A 44 -1.71 -11.16 4.47
N SER A 45 -0.80 -10.27 4.89
CA SER A 45 -0.80 -9.65 6.22
C SER A 45 -1.63 -8.38 6.24
N THR A 46 -2.33 -8.13 7.34
CA THR A 46 -3.07 -6.87 7.57
C THR A 46 -2.27 -5.95 8.50
N PHE A 47 -2.14 -4.69 8.12
CA PHE A 47 -1.50 -3.64 8.91
C PHE A 47 -2.50 -2.54 9.19
N ASN A 48 -2.67 -2.21 10.47
CA ASN A 48 -3.58 -1.15 10.91
C ASN A 48 -2.84 0.19 10.98
N GLU A 49 -3.51 1.25 10.57
CA GLU A 49 -2.98 2.61 10.67
C GLU A 49 -2.81 2.99 12.15
N LEU A 50 -1.65 3.54 12.47
CA LEU A 50 -1.36 4.11 13.77
C LEU A 50 -2.04 5.47 13.90
N PRO A 51 -2.58 5.82 15.08
CA PRO A 51 -3.13 7.15 15.32
C PRO A 51 -2.13 8.25 14.95
N ASN A 52 -2.55 9.19 14.11
CA ASN A 52 -1.74 10.31 13.69
C ASN A 52 -2.61 11.57 13.55
N SER A 53 -2.16 12.69 14.11
CA SER A 53 -2.82 13.99 13.95
C SER A 53 -2.42 14.71 12.65
N GLY A 54 -1.42 14.19 11.93
CA GLY A 54 -0.98 14.69 10.64
C GLY A 54 -1.82 14.17 9.46
N LYS A 55 -1.38 14.52 8.25
CA LYS A 55 -2.03 14.13 6.99
C LYS A 55 -1.49 12.86 6.35
N ALA A 56 -0.61 12.15 7.06
CA ALA A 56 -0.01 10.92 6.57
C ALA A 56 -0.69 9.73 7.23
N ALA A 57 -0.93 8.66 6.46
CA ALA A 57 -1.23 7.38 7.06
C ALA A 57 0.07 6.71 7.52
N ILE A 58 0.12 6.21 8.75
CA ILE A 58 1.35 5.67 9.36
C ILE A 58 1.15 4.21 9.73
N PHE A 59 2.07 3.36 9.32
CA PHE A 59 2.08 1.92 9.61
C PHE A 59 3.43 1.50 10.19
N SER A 60 3.42 0.44 11.01
CA SER A 60 4.62 -0.19 11.58
C SER A 60 4.63 -1.69 11.32
N GLY A 61 5.81 -2.32 11.40
CA GLY A 61 5.97 -3.77 11.26
C GLY A 61 5.95 -4.28 9.80
N VAL A 62 5.88 -3.38 8.82
CA VAL A 62 5.98 -3.72 7.39
C VAL A 62 7.46 -3.84 7.01
N THR A 63 7.86 -4.94 6.38
CA THR A 63 9.26 -5.12 5.94
C THR A 63 9.57 -4.25 4.71
N ASP A 64 10.84 -3.94 4.49
CA ASP A 64 11.27 -3.18 3.30
C ASP A 64 10.76 -3.84 1.99
N SER A 65 10.83 -5.18 1.88
CA SER A 65 10.33 -5.91 0.71
C SER A 65 8.81 -5.79 0.53
N GLN A 66 8.04 -5.79 1.63
CA GLN A 66 6.59 -5.59 1.59
C GLN A 66 6.23 -4.16 1.18
N VAL A 67 7.00 -3.16 1.61
CA VAL A 67 6.81 -1.77 1.16
C VAL A 67 7.02 -1.64 -0.35
N GLU A 68 8.09 -2.24 -0.87
CA GLU A 68 8.39 -2.25 -2.30
C GLU A 68 7.29 -2.98 -3.10
N GLU A 69 6.86 -4.16 -2.62
CA GLU A 69 5.74 -4.91 -3.19
C GLU A 69 4.45 -4.07 -3.22
N TYR A 70 4.10 -3.43 -2.10
CA TYR A 70 2.91 -2.59 -2.00
C TYR A 70 2.99 -1.40 -2.97
N PHE A 71 4.16 -0.75 -3.08
CA PHE A 71 4.36 0.35 -4.03
C PHE A 71 4.17 -0.08 -5.49
N LEU A 72 4.67 -1.26 -5.86
CA LEU A 72 4.45 -1.84 -7.19
C LEU A 72 2.96 -2.16 -7.43
N ASN A 73 2.30 -2.75 -6.44
CA ASN A 73 0.87 -3.07 -6.52
C ASN A 73 -0.02 -1.81 -6.62
N VAL A 74 0.33 -0.72 -5.93
CA VAL A 74 -0.38 0.56 -6.00
C VAL A 74 -0.22 1.21 -7.38
N THR A 75 0.96 1.10 -7.97
CA THR A 75 1.29 1.75 -9.24
C THR A 75 0.97 0.90 -10.47
N GLY A 76 0.76 -0.40 -10.30
CA GLY A 76 0.57 -1.36 -11.39
C GLY A 76 1.86 -1.70 -12.14
N ALA A 77 3.02 -1.32 -11.61
CA ALA A 77 4.33 -1.63 -12.21
C ALA A 77 4.79 -3.03 -11.81
N THR A 78 5.60 -3.66 -12.68
CA THR A 78 6.13 -5.02 -12.45
C THR A 78 7.44 -5.04 -11.67
N ASN A 79 8.19 -3.93 -11.67
CA ASN A 79 9.51 -3.82 -11.06
C ASN A 79 9.84 -2.37 -10.73
N LEU A 80 10.66 -2.18 -9.68
CA LEU A 80 11.10 -0.85 -9.30
C LEU A 80 11.99 -0.24 -10.41
N PRO A 81 11.85 1.07 -10.68
CA PRO A 81 12.78 1.77 -11.56
C PRO A 81 14.17 1.88 -10.91
N GLN A 82 15.14 2.39 -11.66
CA GLN A 82 16.47 2.66 -11.10
C GLN A 82 16.37 3.65 -9.92
N ALA A 83 16.93 3.23 -8.77
CA ALA A 83 17.04 4.07 -7.60
C ALA A 83 17.76 5.39 -7.92
N GLN A 84 17.16 6.51 -7.53
CA GLN A 84 17.76 7.84 -7.64
C GLN A 84 18.20 8.32 -6.26
N PRO A 85 19.43 8.83 -6.09
CA PRO A 85 19.86 9.43 -4.84
C PRO A 85 18.92 10.57 -4.41
N LEU A 86 18.66 10.65 -3.12
CA LEU A 86 17.86 11.70 -2.50
C LEU A 86 18.49 12.09 -1.16
N THR A 87 18.58 13.38 -0.88
CA THR A 87 18.97 13.87 0.45
C THR A 87 17.89 14.80 0.98
N ILE A 88 17.40 14.52 2.19
CA ILE A 88 16.44 15.38 2.89
C ILE A 88 17.02 15.72 4.25
N ASN A 89 17.11 17.01 4.58
CA ASN A 89 17.61 17.51 5.87
C ASN A 89 18.97 16.87 6.27
N GLY A 90 19.89 16.75 5.30
CA GLY A 90 21.21 16.14 5.50
C GLY A 90 21.23 14.61 5.60
N THR A 91 20.07 13.95 5.54
CA THR A 91 19.97 12.48 5.55
C THR A 91 19.92 11.96 4.12
N ALA A 92 20.92 11.15 3.75
CA ALA A 92 20.99 10.49 2.45
C ALA A 92 20.04 9.28 2.37
N GLY A 93 19.49 9.05 1.19
CA GLY A 93 18.59 7.96 0.88
C GLY A 93 18.37 7.81 -0.61
N VAL A 94 17.30 7.10 -0.97
CA VAL A 94 16.92 6.85 -2.36
C VAL A 94 15.46 7.19 -2.60
N ARG A 95 15.14 7.44 -3.86
CA ARG A 95 13.77 7.53 -4.36
C ARG A 95 13.57 6.71 -5.63
N TYR A 96 12.34 6.22 -5.79
CA TYR A 96 11.82 5.54 -6.96
C TYR A 96 10.57 6.29 -7.41
N THR A 97 10.49 6.69 -8.68
CA THR A 97 9.33 7.43 -9.20
C THR A 97 8.71 6.66 -10.37
N ILE A 98 7.40 6.46 -10.30
CA ILE A 98 6.61 5.81 -11.34
C ILE A 98 5.52 6.78 -11.79
N SER A 99 5.49 7.09 -13.08
CA SER A 99 4.47 7.92 -13.70
C SER A 99 3.27 7.08 -14.11
N THR A 100 2.09 7.50 -13.68
CA THR A 100 0.80 6.88 -14.04
C THR A 100 -0.11 7.94 -14.68
N THR A 101 -1.25 7.52 -15.23
CA THR A 101 -2.28 8.43 -15.72
C THR A 101 -2.89 9.30 -14.60
N GLN A 102 -2.72 8.89 -13.33
CA GLN A 102 -3.23 9.60 -12.15
C GLN A 102 -2.17 10.53 -11.51
N GLY A 103 -0.95 10.58 -12.09
CA GLY A 103 0.18 11.36 -11.60
C GLY A 103 1.37 10.51 -11.20
N ASN A 104 2.37 11.16 -10.60
CA ASN A 104 3.62 10.52 -10.20
C ASN A 104 3.53 10.00 -8.77
N PHE A 105 3.68 8.68 -8.61
CA PHE A 105 3.91 8.06 -7.32
C PHE A 105 5.40 8.02 -7.04
N THR A 106 5.80 8.32 -5.80
CA THR A 106 7.20 8.24 -5.39
C THR A 106 7.33 7.42 -4.12
N LEU A 107 8.21 6.41 -4.13
CA LEU A 107 8.67 5.72 -2.93
C LEU A 107 10.03 6.28 -2.55
N ARG A 108 10.21 6.70 -1.29
CA ARG A 108 11.49 7.23 -0.79
C ARG A 108 11.86 6.71 0.59
N SER A 109 13.15 6.52 0.83
CA SER A 109 13.68 5.93 2.08
C SER A 109 13.93 6.95 3.19
N VAL A 110 13.64 8.23 2.93
CA VAL A 110 13.90 9.37 3.84
C VAL A 110 12.69 10.31 3.88
N SER A 111 12.48 10.96 5.02
CA SER A 111 11.37 11.88 5.25
C SER A 111 11.79 13.15 5.97
N ALA A 112 11.23 14.29 5.56
CA ALA A 112 11.45 15.57 6.24
C ALA A 112 10.89 15.55 7.68
N SER A 113 9.83 14.76 7.91
CA SER A 113 9.19 14.57 9.22
C SER A 113 9.82 13.47 10.07
N ALA A 114 10.99 12.93 9.69
CA ALA A 114 11.58 11.79 10.38
C ALA A 114 11.88 12.05 11.87
N SER A 115 12.11 13.31 12.26
CA SER A 115 12.26 13.70 13.67
C SER A 115 10.97 13.60 14.49
N GLN A 116 9.80 13.59 13.84
CA GLN A 116 8.49 13.52 14.48
C GLN A 116 7.94 12.09 14.47
N THR A 117 8.05 11.41 13.33
CA THR A 117 7.45 10.08 13.13
C THR A 117 8.44 8.93 13.24
N GLY A 118 9.74 9.23 13.30
CA GLY A 118 10.82 8.26 13.11
C GLY A 118 11.17 8.05 11.62
N PRO A 119 12.28 7.33 11.34
CA PRO A 119 12.66 6.94 9.99
C PRO A 119 11.57 6.09 9.34
N ALA A 120 11.27 6.36 8.07
CA ALA A 120 10.22 5.64 7.37
C ALA A 120 10.51 5.54 5.88
N TRP A 121 10.07 4.45 5.26
CA TRP A 121 9.72 4.53 3.84
C TRP A 121 8.48 5.39 3.70
N THR A 122 8.44 6.24 2.69
CA THR A 122 7.29 7.10 2.40
C THR A 122 6.86 6.91 0.95
N ILE A 123 5.57 6.65 0.74
CA ILE A 123 4.92 6.72 -0.56
C ILE A 123 4.21 8.08 -0.67
N ASP A 124 4.65 8.90 -1.61
CA ASP A 124 3.93 10.10 -2.03
C ASP A 124 2.86 9.69 -3.06
N VAL A 125 1.59 9.91 -2.71
CA VAL A 125 0.41 9.57 -3.52
C VAL A 125 -0.14 10.85 -4.16
N PRO A 126 -0.34 10.90 -5.49
CA PRO A 126 -0.96 12.03 -6.16
C PRO A 126 -2.33 12.39 -5.56
N GLY A 127 -2.58 13.68 -5.33
CA GLY A 127 -3.86 14.16 -4.79
C GLY A 127 -5.08 13.68 -5.59
N ALA A 128 -4.96 13.61 -6.93
CA ALA A 128 -6.00 13.12 -7.83
C ALA A 128 -6.46 11.67 -7.54
N VAL A 129 -5.58 10.83 -7.00
CA VAL A 129 -5.92 9.44 -6.60
C VAL A 129 -6.88 9.45 -5.41
N THR A 130 -6.68 10.36 -4.48
CA THR A 130 -7.35 10.39 -3.18
C THR A 130 -8.46 11.44 -3.10
N GLY A 131 -8.77 12.11 -4.21
CA GLY A 131 -9.74 13.21 -4.23
C GLY A 131 -9.28 14.48 -3.50
N ASN A 132 -7.97 14.65 -3.27
CA ASN A 132 -7.40 15.80 -2.57
C ASN A 132 -6.67 16.75 -3.54
N THR A 133 -6.58 18.03 -3.18
CA THR A 133 -5.82 19.06 -3.94
C THR A 133 -4.31 19.01 -3.72
N TYR A 134 -3.85 18.16 -2.80
CA TYR A 134 -2.46 17.99 -2.40
C TYR A 134 -2.14 16.50 -2.32
N ASN A 135 -0.85 16.16 -2.44
CA ASN A 135 -0.40 14.78 -2.33
C ASN A 135 -0.56 14.26 -0.90
N ARG A 136 -0.98 13.01 -0.77
CA ARG A 136 -1.04 12.30 0.51
C ARG A 136 0.24 11.48 0.70
N GLU A 137 0.58 11.22 1.95
CA GLU A 137 1.75 10.39 2.29
C GLU A 137 1.28 9.12 3.00
N ILE A 138 1.87 7.98 2.65
CA ILE A 138 1.81 6.75 3.43
C ILE A 138 3.21 6.48 3.97
N LYS A 139 3.36 6.33 5.29
CA LYS A 139 4.64 6.12 5.96
C LYS A 139 4.70 4.74 6.59
N PHE A 140 5.80 4.04 6.36
CA PHE A 140 6.11 2.73 6.93
C PHE A 140 7.33 2.88 7.84
N LEU A 141 7.11 2.88 9.15
CA LEU A 141 8.16 3.12 10.14
C LEU A 141 9.22 2.02 10.10
N ARG A 142 10.48 2.44 10.09
CA ARG A 142 11.66 1.54 10.08
C ARG A 142 12.26 1.51 11.47
N GLY A 143 12.50 0.31 12.00
CA GLY A 143 13.18 0.12 13.29
C GLY A 143 12.29 0.00 14.52
N SER A 144 10.96 -0.07 14.38
CA SER A 144 10.04 -0.39 15.48
C SER A 144 9.76 -1.90 15.53
N GLY A 145 10.82 -2.69 15.64
CA GLY A 145 10.75 -4.15 15.79
C GLY A 145 11.44 -4.58 17.08
N ASN A 146 10.67 -4.66 18.16
CA ASN A 146 10.86 -5.61 19.27
C ASN A 146 9.48 -5.93 19.85
#